data_AF-A0A963IQL3-F1
#
_entry.id   AF-A0A963IQL3-F1
#
_cell.length_a   1.000
_cell.length_b   1.000
_cell.length_c   1.000
_cell.angle_alpha   90.00
_cell.angle_beta   90.00
_cell.angle_gamma   90.00
#
_symmetry.space_group_name_H-M   'P 1'
#
loop_
_entity.id
_entity.type
_entity.pdbx_description
1 polymer ?
#
loop_
_entity_poly.entity_id
_entity_poly.type
_entity_poly.pdbx_seq_one_letter_code
_entity_poly.pdbx_strand_id
1 'polypeptide(L)'
;MNPNQKQSDGNPTTEDLNGDTTPQLPPVPPQPAQPPEPPAQQEEDIIRGLAVMTPMDYDRSRKDAAKSLGVQVKTLDEKVKAVRRADDTGESLPFPVIAAWPEPVVPADLLDAVAETIKRFVILSPEELTACALWVVHTYLVGVFQHSPLLLVNAPERACGKTLLQEVLARISCRPLLAANATLSVLFRSIEKWRPTVFLDEADTFFRDNRDLHGLVNAGYQRGGLVWRTETIGDSFEPRPFNVYCAKSIAGIALERHLPEATMSRGLVLNLRRKLPHESVERLRHADHGVFAVLASKLVRFAADHEAQLAKAHPVLPSDLSDRDQDNWAPLLAIAACAGPEWLARATAAALKLSEDGEGTETIGSQLLADIERIFATERVVGFGSPKVKAKVTKLSSADLTAELADDEEAPWGTWNRGKPITQVQLARLLKQYGIKSKTVRLGAHRTPKGYDLAQFSDALTRYRRPAPSEDEPCLNDSPEPMDAKEIGVADPTAIIENAPPEPPQRNAAATPEPLPGMERCGVAAVSGGDHSESGEVPPAADPEPLWAMGFGADVAEVGGVTTDSEHDPTLPPGVAF
;
A
#
# COMPACT_ATOMS: atom_id res chain seq x y z
N MET A 1 -0.34 -0.94 112.16
CA MET A 1 1.13 -1.04 111.99
C MET A 1 1.54 -0.15 110.83
N ASN A 2 2.76 0.39 110.89
CA ASN A 2 3.52 1.10 109.85
C ASN A 2 2.96 2.45 109.32
N PRO A 3 3.83 3.41 108.92
CA PRO A 3 3.46 4.81 108.65
C PRO A 3 3.65 5.19 107.14
N ASN A 4 3.33 6.39 106.65
CA ASN A 4 2.99 7.65 107.33
C ASN A 4 1.98 8.51 106.51
N GLN A 5 1.16 9.28 107.25
CA GLN A 5 0.57 10.63 107.01
C GLN A 5 0.75 11.33 105.63
N LYS A 6 -0.19 12.13 105.07
CA LYS A 6 -1.46 12.70 105.61
C LYS A 6 -2.36 13.35 104.51
N GLN A 7 -3.64 13.60 104.87
CA GLN A 7 -4.52 14.81 104.69
C GLN A 7 -4.10 15.93 103.69
N SER A 8 -5.00 16.70 103.03
CA SER A 8 -6.49 16.82 103.11
C SER A 8 -7.07 17.78 102.03
N ASP A 9 -8.37 17.65 101.72
CA ASP A 9 -9.40 18.66 101.35
C ASP A 9 -9.12 19.82 100.34
N GLY A 10 -10.06 20.06 99.40
CA GLY A 10 -10.11 21.32 98.62
C GLY A 10 -10.97 21.32 97.33
N ASN A 11 -12.17 21.88 97.39
CA ASN A 11 -13.08 22.29 96.29
C ASN A 11 -13.56 23.74 96.64
N PRO A 12 -14.19 24.59 95.79
CA PRO A 12 -14.64 24.49 94.38
C PRO A 12 -13.83 25.44 93.43
N THR A 13 -14.27 26.16 92.38
CA THR A 13 -15.59 26.70 91.91
C THR A 13 -15.58 27.11 90.41
N THR A 14 -16.65 27.83 90.01
CA THR A 14 -16.97 28.67 88.84
C THR A 14 -15.81 29.44 88.14
N GLU A 15 -15.96 29.99 86.92
CA GLU A 15 -17.17 30.46 86.19
C GLU A 15 -17.00 30.47 84.65
N ASP A 16 -18.05 30.84 83.90
CA ASP A 16 -18.08 30.90 82.42
C ASP A 16 -17.23 32.03 81.80
N LEU A 17 -16.91 31.90 80.50
CA LEU A 17 -17.43 32.79 79.43
C LEU A 17 -16.90 32.44 78.03
N ASN A 18 -17.62 32.89 76.99
CA ASN A 18 -17.37 32.55 75.57
C ASN A 18 -16.13 33.24 74.97
N GLY A 19 -15.41 32.52 74.11
CA GLY A 19 -14.37 33.06 73.23
C GLY A 19 -14.31 32.30 71.91
N ASP A 20 -14.52 33.00 70.79
CA ASP A 20 -14.51 32.43 69.44
C ASP A 20 -13.07 32.17 68.95
N THR A 21 -12.73 30.93 68.57
CA THR A 21 -11.49 30.62 67.84
C THR A 21 -11.60 29.31 67.04
N THR A 22 -11.48 29.40 65.72
CA THR A 22 -11.30 28.26 64.81
C THR A 22 -10.07 27.43 65.17
N PRO A 23 -10.10 26.09 65.14
CA PRO A 23 -8.92 25.27 65.41
C PRO A 23 -7.80 25.53 64.38
N GLN A 24 -6.73 26.21 64.81
CA GLN A 24 -5.51 26.30 64.02
C GLN A 24 -4.82 24.94 64.00
N LEU A 25 -4.54 24.42 62.80
CA LEU A 25 -3.63 23.30 62.62
C LEU A 25 -2.23 23.69 63.13
N PRO A 26 -1.49 22.77 63.78
CA PRO A 26 -0.13 23.06 64.21
C PRO A 26 0.76 23.38 63.00
N PRO A 27 1.76 24.28 63.14
CA PRO A 27 2.62 24.67 62.04
C PRO A 27 3.38 23.46 61.48
N VAL A 28 3.30 23.28 60.16
CA VAL A 28 4.07 22.27 59.44
C VAL A 28 5.56 22.53 59.71
N PRO A 29 6.36 21.54 60.15
CA PRO A 29 7.79 21.74 60.36
C PRO A 29 8.45 22.13 59.03
N PRO A 30 9.45 23.02 59.03
CA PRO A 30 10.11 23.44 57.80
C PRO A 30 10.69 22.22 57.08
N GLN A 31 10.30 22.02 55.83
CA GLN A 31 10.86 20.96 55.00
C GLN A 31 12.38 21.15 54.92
N PRO A 32 13.19 20.08 55.03
CA PRO A 32 14.62 20.20 54.82
C PRO A 32 14.85 20.71 53.40
N ALA A 33 15.62 21.79 53.26
CA ALA A 33 15.94 22.35 51.96
C ALA A 33 16.56 21.26 51.07
N GLN A 34 16.04 21.11 49.85
CA GLN A 34 16.58 20.15 48.89
C GLN A 34 18.07 20.50 48.63
N PRO A 35 18.96 19.50 48.55
CA PRO A 35 20.35 19.76 48.21
C PRO A 35 20.42 20.41 46.83
N PRO A 36 21.38 21.32 46.58
CA PRO A 36 21.50 22.00 45.30
C PRO A 36 21.68 20.99 44.17
N GLU A 37 20.87 21.12 43.14
CA GLU A 37 20.88 20.27 41.95
C GLU A 37 22.25 20.34 41.23
N PRO A 38 22.68 19.25 40.56
CA PRO A 38 23.99 19.23 39.91
C PRO A 38 24.06 20.30 38.81
N PRO A 39 25.23 20.98 38.63
CA PRO A 39 25.33 22.18 37.80
C PRO A 39 24.89 21.99 36.34
N ALA A 40 25.09 20.80 35.78
CA ALA A 40 24.65 20.46 34.42
C ALA A 40 23.12 20.54 34.24
N GLN A 41 22.34 20.25 35.28
CA GLN A 41 20.88 20.35 35.26
C GLN A 41 20.45 21.82 35.10
N GLN A 42 21.05 22.69 35.93
CA GLN A 42 20.80 24.13 35.94
C GLN A 42 21.26 24.81 34.64
N GLU A 43 22.38 24.35 34.05
CA GLU A 43 22.79 24.78 32.70
C GLU A 43 21.71 24.47 31.66
N GLU A 44 21.16 23.26 31.63
CA GLU A 44 20.14 22.87 30.66
C GLU A 44 18.85 23.68 30.81
N ASP A 45 18.33 23.85 32.04
CA ASP A 45 17.07 24.55 32.27
C ASP A 45 17.16 26.05 31.95
N ILE A 46 18.30 26.69 32.21
CA ILE A 46 18.56 28.08 31.76
C ILE A 46 18.55 28.16 30.22
N ILE A 47 19.16 27.19 29.53
CA ILE A 47 19.20 27.17 28.06
C ILE A 47 17.81 26.91 27.47
N ARG A 48 16.99 26.05 28.07
CA ARG A 48 15.58 25.84 27.70
C ARG A 48 14.75 27.11 27.91
N GLY A 49 14.92 27.80 29.04
CA GLY A 49 14.26 29.08 29.30
C GLY A 49 14.60 30.16 28.26
N LEU A 50 15.86 30.21 27.82
CA LEU A 50 16.32 31.10 26.74
C LEU A 50 15.80 30.68 25.35
N ALA A 51 15.59 29.38 25.11
CA ALA A 51 15.03 28.88 23.87
C ALA A 51 13.60 29.40 23.62
N VAL A 52 12.78 29.52 24.67
CA VAL A 52 11.38 29.99 24.58
C VAL A 52 11.26 31.52 24.36
N MET A 53 12.29 32.31 24.66
CA MET A 53 12.23 33.79 24.54
C MET A 53 12.11 34.30 23.09
N THR A 54 11.45 35.45 22.90
CA THR A 54 11.43 36.13 21.60
C THR A 54 12.85 36.47 21.10
N PRO A 55 13.07 36.63 19.78
CA PRO A 55 14.39 37.00 19.26
C PRO A 55 14.95 38.31 19.85
N MET A 56 14.11 39.28 20.17
CA MET A 56 14.54 40.56 20.79
C MET A 56 14.87 40.41 22.27
N ASP A 57 14.10 39.62 23.02
CA ASP A 57 14.32 39.45 24.45
C ASP A 57 15.48 38.50 24.75
N TYR A 58 15.73 37.55 23.84
CA TYR A 58 16.97 36.76 23.82
C TYR A 58 18.21 37.63 23.50
N ASP A 59 18.16 38.53 22.52
CA ASP A 59 19.32 39.41 22.21
C ASP A 59 19.68 40.34 23.39
N ARG A 60 18.67 40.76 24.16
CA ARG A 60 18.85 41.51 25.42
C ARG A 60 19.48 40.66 26.51
N SER A 61 19.02 39.43 26.73
CA SER A 61 19.43 38.60 27.87
C SER A 61 20.72 37.78 27.64
N ARG A 62 21.05 37.43 26.38
CA ARG A 62 22.14 36.49 26.06
C ARG A 62 23.52 36.87 26.60
N LYS A 63 23.82 38.16 26.80
CA LYS A 63 25.10 38.63 27.37
C LYS A 63 25.22 38.32 28.85
N ASP A 64 24.16 38.57 29.61
CA ASP A 64 24.13 38.31 31.06
C ASP A 64 23.91 36.82 31.36
N ALA A 65 23.16 36.12 30.50
CA ALA A 65 23.05 34.66 30.53
C ALA A 65 24.39 33.96 30.25
N ALA A 66 25.12 34.35 29.20
CA ALA A 66 26.44 33.78 28.93
C ALA A 66 27.43 34.05 30.08
N LYS A 67 27.35 35.24 30.68
CA LYS A 67 28.16 35.63 31.84
C LYS A 67 27.83 34.85 33.12
N SER A 68 26.55 34.54 33.38
CA SER A 68 26.14 33.74 34.55
C SER A 68 26.47 32.25 34.38
N LEU A 69 26.41 31.74 33.14
CA LEU A 69 26.82 30.38 32.78
C LEU A 69 28.34 30.21 32.60
N GLY A 70 29.12 31.30 32.60
CA GLY A 70 30.58 31.26 32.40
C GLY A 70 31.03 30.89 30.97
N VAL A 71 30.14 30.89 29.99
CA VAL A 71 30.41 30.47 28.60
C VAL A 71 30.55 31.65 27.64
N GLN A 72 31.09 31.38 26.44
CA GLN A 72 31.07 32.38 25.36
C GLN A 72 29.65 32.53 24.79
N VAL A 73 29.27 33.76 24.43
CA VAL A 73 27.96 34.06 23.82
C VAL A 73 27.72 33.21 22.55
N LYS A 74 28.76 32.94 21.75
CA LYS A 74 28.66 32.04 20.59
C LYS A 74 28.23 30.62 20.98
N THR A 75 28.82 30.05 22.03
CA THR A 75 28.48 28.70 22.52
C THR A 75 27.06 28.65 23.09
N LEU A 76 26.60 29.74 23.72
CA LEU A 76 25.21 29.88 24.16
C LEU A 76 24.25 29.99 22.96
N ASP A 77 24.56 30.84 21.98
CA ASP A 77 23.80 30.98 20.73
C ASP A 77 23.71 29.63 19.97
N GLU A 78 24.77 28.82 19.99
CA GLU A 78 24.81 27.47 19.40
C GLU A 78 23.95 26.46 20.18
N LYS A 79 24.08 26.38 21.52
CA LYS A 79 23.21 25.49 22.35
C LYS A 79 21.73 25.91 22.26
N VAL A 80 21.41 27.21 22.38
CA VAL A 80 20.04 27.72 22.27
C VAL A 80 19.46 27.49 20.87
N LYS A 81 20.25 27.62 19.81
CA LYS A 81 19.84 27.27 18.43
C LYS A 81 19.64 25.77 18.22
N ALA A 82 20.37 24.91 18.94
CA ALA A 82 20.16 23.48 18.93
C ALA A 82 18.84 23.11 19.64
N VAL A 83 18.58 23.66 20.83
CA VAL A 83 17.31 23.46 21.55
C VAL A 83 16.13 24.03 20.75
N ARG A 84 16.23 25.26 20.21
CA ARG A 84 15.20 25.81 19.32
C ARG A 84 14.95 24.97 18.07
N ARG A 85 15.93 24.23 17.55
CA ARG A 85 15.73 23.27 16.45
C ARG A 85 15.04 21.98 16.89
N ALA A 86 15.21 21.57 18.14
CA ALA A 86 14.47 20.46 18.74
C ALA A 86 13.01 20.86 19.07
N ASP A 87 12.78 22.11 19.50
CA ASP A 87 11.45 22.65 19.80
C ASP A 87 10.68 23.07 18.52
N ASP A 88 11.38 23.55 17.48
CA ASP A 88 10.87 23.75 16.10
C ASP A 88 10.72 22.42 15.34
N THR A 89 10.99 21.28 16.02
CA THR A 89 10.45 19.97 15.61
C THR A 89 9.02 19.76 16.12
N GLY A 90 8.45 20.73 16.87
CA GLY A 90 7.03 20.80 17.21
C GLY A 90 6.18 20.67 15.94
N GLU A 91 5.35 19.62 15.91
CA GLU A 91 4.97 19.00 14.64
C GLU A 91 3.95 19.81 13.81
N SER A 92 4.45 20.73 12.99
CA SER A 92 3.72 21.18 11.80
C SER A 92 3.69 20.03 10.78
N LEU A 93 2.78 19.08 11.01
CA LEU A 93 2.46 18.00 10.07
C LEU A 93 1.73 18.60 8.87
N PRO A 94 2.09 18.24 7.62
CA PRO A 94 1.33 18.63 6.42
C PRO A 94 0.05 17.79 6.25
N PHE A 95 -0.40 17.11 7.31
CA PHE A 95 -1.54 16.20 7.35
C PHE A 95 -2.47 16.61 8.50
N PRO A 96 -3.81 16.48 8.35
CA PRO A 96 -4.72 16.73 9.45
C PRO A 96 -4.48 15.73 10.59
N VAL A 97 -4.43 16.24 11.83
CA VAL A 97 -4.45 15.40 13.03
C VAL A 97 -5.87 14.91 13.26
N ILE A 98 -6.08 13.60 13.09
CA ILE A 98 -7.39 12.96 13.20
C ILE A 98 -7.50 12.28 14.56
N ALA A 99 -8.47 12.70 15.36
CA ALA A 99 -8.76 12.08 16.65
C ALA A 99 -9.40 10.69 16.47
N ALA A 100 -9.11 9.78 17.39
CA ALA A 100 -9.77 8.47 17.45
C ALA A 100 -11.27 8.62 17.75
N TRP A 101 -12.09 7.76 17.15
CA TRP A 101 -13.52 7.64 17.47
C TRP A 101 -13.71 7.31 18.98
N PRO A 102 -14.66 7.95 19.69
CA PRO A 102 -14.78 7.82 21.14
C PRO A 102 -15.22 6.43 21.60
N GLU A 103 -15.95 5.69 20.76
CA GLU A 103 -16.46 4.36 21.04
C GLU A 103 -15.63 3.27 20.33
N PRO A 104 -15.55 2.03 20.86
CA PRO A 104 -14.99 0.90 20.12
C PRO A 104 -15.76 0.67 18.80
N VAL A 105 -15.06 0.21 17.77
CA VAL A 105 -15.65 0.02 16.43
C VAL A 105 -15.69 -1.46 16.07
N VAL A 106 -16.85 -1.96 15.62
CA VAL A 106 -16.96 -3.33 15.09
C VAL A 106 -16.13 -3.44 13.80
N PRO A 107 -15.14 -4.35 13.71
CA PRO A 107 -14.21 -4.35 12.57
C PRO A 107 -14.83 -4.74 11.23
N ALA A 108 -15.82 -5.64 11.22
CA ALA A 108 -16.57 -6.00 10.02
C ALA A 108 -17.31 -4.79 9.45
N ASP A 109 -18.20 -4.18 10.24
CA ASP A 109 -18.95 -2.96 9.90
C ASP A 109 -18.04 -1.82 9.39
N LEU A 110 -16.82 -1.71 9.93
CA LEU A 110 -15.84 -0.73 9.46
C LEU A 110 -15.28 -1.06 8.07
N LEU A 111 -14.89 -2.31 7.83
CA LEU A 111 -14.42 -2.77 6.52
C LEU A 111 -15.51 -2.69 5.46
N ASP A 112 -16.75 -3.08 5.80
CA ASP A 112 -17.92 -2.94 4.92
C ASP A 112 -18.23 -1.47 4.62
N ALA A 113 -18.18 -0.57 5.61
CA ALA A 113 -18.38 0.86 5.39
C ALA A 113 -17.27 1.52 4.56
N VAL A 114 -16.01 1.05 4.69
CA VAL A 114 -14.90 1.47 3.83
C VAL A 114 -15.10 0.97 2.40
N ALA A 115 -15.43 -0.32 2.22
CA ALA A 115 -15.68 -0.92 0.91
C ALA A 115 -16.84 -0.23 0.18
N GLU A 116 -18.00 -0.06 0.82
CA GLU A 116 -19.15 0.60 0.20
C GLU A 116 -18.86 2.08 -0.12
N THR A 117 -18.02 2.75 0.68
CA THR A 117 -17.59 4.13 0.40
C THR A 117 -16.66 4.20 -0.82
N ILE A 118 -15.74 3.25 -1.02
CA ILE A 118 -14.88 3.21 -2.22
C ILE A 118 -15.74 2.92 -3.47
N LYS A 119 -16.62 1.92 -3.38
CA LYS A 119 -17.54 1.46 -4.43
C LYS A 119 -18.49 2.55 -4.95
N ARG A 120 -18.85 3.54 -4.13
CA ARG A 120 -19.62 4.73 -4.57
C ARG A 120 -18.91 5.56 -5.64
N PHE A 121 -17.57 5.60 -5.64
CA PHE A 121 -16.78 6.48 -6.51
C PHE A 121 -16.02 5.74 -7.62
N VAL A 122 -15.66 4.47 -7.40
CA VAL A 122 -14.85 3.67 -8.34
C VAL A 122 -15.48 2.30 -8.52
N ILE A 123 -15.61 1.86 -9.78
CA ILE A 123 -16.00 0.49 -10.11
C ILE A 123 -14.77 -0.41 -9.94
N LEU A 124 -14.90 -1.39 -9.07
CA LEU A 124 -13.92 -2.44 -8.75
C LEU A 124 -14.64 -3.79 -8.74
N SER A 125 -13.92 -4.87 -9.02
CA SER A 125 -14.42 -6.21 -8.67
C SER A 125 -14.55 -6.37 -7.13
N PRO A 126 -15.39 -7.28 -6.62
CA PRO A 126 -15.52 -7.54 -5.19
C PRO A 126 -14.17 -7.85 -4.51
N GLU A 127 -13.25 -8.48 -5.23
CA GLU A 127 -11.93 -8.87 -4.76
C GLU A 127 -10.98 -7.69 -4.70
N GLU A 128 -10.91 -6.86 -5.74
CA GLU A 128 -10.15 -5.59 -5.71
C GLU A 128 -10.68 -4.65 -4.61
N LEU A 129 -12.00 -4.61 -4.41
CA LEU A 129 -12.64 -3.79 -3.37
C LEU A 129 -12.27 -4.29 -1.95
N THR A 130 -12.27 -5.61 -1.75
CA THR A 130 -11.82 -6.27 -0.52
C THR A 130 -10.34 -5.97 -0.25
N ALA A 131 -9.49 -6.07 -1.27
CA ALA A 131 -8.08 -5.71 -1.20
C ALA A 131 -7.87 -4.24 -0.82
N CYS A 132 -8.62 -3.32 -1.44
CA CYS A 132 -8.58 -1.89 -1.11
C CYS A 132 -8.97 -1.61 0.35
N ALA A 133 -10.07 -2.20 0.83
CA ALA A 133 -10.55 -1.97 2.20
C ALA A 133 -9.54 -2.45 3.26
N LEU A 134 -8.98 -3.65 3.07
CA LEU A 134 -7.94 -4.19 3.95
C LEU A 134 -6.64 -3.38 3.87
N TRP A 135 -6.25 -2.93 2.67
CA TRP A 135 -5.05 -2.11 2.48
C TRP A 135 -5.18 -0.74 3.15
N VAL A 136 -6.36 -0.11 3.08
CA VAL A 136 -6.67 1.14 3.80
C VAL A 136 -6.49 0.97 5.31
N VAL A 137 -7.03 -0.09 5.90
CA VAL A 137 -6.83 -0.40 7.33
C VAL A 137 -5.35 -0.63 7.65
N HIS A 138 -4.65 -1.38 6.79
CA HIS A 138 -3.21 -1.61 6.90
C HIS A 138 -2.39 -0.30 6.93
N THR A 139 -2.82 0.79 6.26
CA THR A 139 -2.10 2.09 6.31
C THR A 139 -1.96 2.66 7.73
N TYR A 140 -2.88 2.37 8.64
CA TYR A 140 -2.80 2.79 10.05
C TYR A 140 -1.94 1.86 10.90
N LEU A 141 -1.64 0.66 10.40
CA LEU A 141 -1.00 -0.44 11.13
C LEU A 141 0.36 -0.87 10.53
N VAL A 142 0.92 -0.10 9.59
CA VAL A 142 2.21 -0.39 8.93
C VAL A 142 3.34 -0.64 9.94
N GLY A 143 3.33 0.05 11.08
CA GLY A 143 4.31 -0.11 12.17
C GLY A 143 4.24 -1.45 12.90
N VAL A 144 3.17 -2.22 12.71
CA VAL A 144 2.95 -3.55 13.31
C VAL A 144 3.64 -4.63 12.48
N PHE A 145 3.36 -4.65 11.17
CA PHE A 145 3.73 -5.75 10.28
C PHE A 145 5.20 -5.72 9.84
N GLN A 146 5.66 -6.83 9.26
CA GLN A 146 7.01 -7.00 8.73
C GLN A 146 7.12 -6.60 7.24
N HIS A 147 6.03 -6.75 6.49
CA HIS A 147 5.90 -6.38 5.08
C HIS A 147 4.72 -5.42 4.90
N SER A 148 4.86 -4.53 3.93
CA SER A 148 3.87 -3.52 3.55
C SER A 148 3.61 -3.63 2.04
N PRO A 149 2.57 -4.36 1.61
CA PRO A 149 2.29 -4.56 0.19
C PRO A 149 2.07 -3.23 -0.53
N LEU A 150 2.66 -3.12 -1.73
CA LEU A 150 2.42 -1.99 -2.63
C LEU A 150 1.01 -2.10 -3.21
N LEU A 151 0.27 -1.00 -3.34
CA LEU A 151 -1.00 -1.01 -4.07
C LEU A 151 -0.75 -0.56 -5.52
N LEU A 152 -0.74 -1.50 -6.46
CA LEU A 152 -0.36 -1.26 -7.86
C LEU A 152 -1.63 -1.06 -8.70
N VAL A 153 -2.00 0.21 -8.89
CA VAL A 153 -3.21 0.63 -9.62
C VAL A 153 -2.89 0.70 -11.12
N ASN A 154 -2.96 -0.44 -11.79
CA ASN A 154 -2.72 -0.57 -13.22
C ASN A 154 -3.98 -0.22 -14.04
N ALA A 155 -3.79 0.16 -15.30
CA ALA A 155 -4.85 0.14 -16.31
C ALA A 155 -4.24 0.10 -17.72
N PRO A 156 -4.89 -0.56 -18.70
CA PRO A 156 -4.40 -0.60 -20.08
C PRO A 156 -4.49 0.76 -20.80
N GLU A 157 -5.38 1.65 -20.38
CA GLU A 157 -5.66 2.92 -21.06
C GLU A 157 -5.72 4.14 -20.12
N ARG A 158 -5.82 5.33 -20.73
CA ARG A 158 -6.15 6.59 -20.06
C ARG A 158 -7.66 6.68 -19.73
N ALA A 159 -7.97 7.43 -18.68
CA ALA A 159 -9.31 7.66 -18.14
C ALA A 159 -10.01 6.44 -17.51
N CYS A 160 -9.26 5.43 -17.03
CA CYS A 160 -9.80 4.31 -16.25
C CYS A 160 -9.97 4.61 -14.74
N GLY A 161 -9.99 5.88 -14.32
CA GLY A 161 -10.22 6.25 -12.91
C GLY A 161 -9.06 6.06 -11.93
N LYS A 162 -7.83 5.79 -12.38
CA LYS A 162 -6.65 5.56 -11.52
C LYS A 162 -6.41 6.65 -10.45
N THR A 163 -6.29 7.90 -10.89
CA THR A 163 -6.14 9.09 -10.03
C THR A 163 -7.31 9.22 -9.06
N LEU A 164 -8.54 8.97 -9.53
CA LEU A 164 -9.76 9.01 -8.72
C LEU A 164 -9.73 7.96 -7.60
N LEU A 165 -9.24 6.75 -7.87
CA LEU A 165 -9.05 5.73 -6.83
C LEU A 165 -8.00 6.18 -5.79
N GLN A 166 -6.86 6.73 -6.22
CA GLN A 166 -5.88 7.28 -5.28
C GLN A 166 -6.45 8.45 -4.47
N GLU A 167 -7.22 9.37 -5.06
CA GLU A 167 -7.90 10.46 -4.34
C GLU A 167 -8.90 9.95 -3.29
N VAL A 168 -9.68 8.90 -3.61
CA VAL A 168 -10.63 8.27 -2.68
C VAL A 168 -9.87 7.61 -1.53
N LEU A 169 -8.88 6.76 -1.82
CA LEU A 169 -8.10 6.04 -0.82
C LEU A 169 -7.30 7.00 0.08
N ALA A 170 -6.74 8.07 -0.48
CA ALA A 170 -6.01 9.09 0.26
C ALA A 170 -6.89 9.77 1.33
N ARG A 171 -8.18 10.02 1.06
CA ARG A 171 -9.10 10.63 2.04
C ARG A 171 -9.37 9.77 3.28
N ILE A 172 -9.04 8.47 3.24
CA ILE A 172 -9.27 7.49 4.32
C ILE A 172 -8.01 6.73 4.73
N SER A 173 -6.83 7.12 4.26
CA SER A 173 -5.55 6.49 4.61
C SER A 173 -4.78 7.28 5.67
N CYS A 174 -3.92 6.61 6.43
CA CYS A 174 -3.10 7.27 7.44
C CYS A 174 -2.06 8.22 6.80
N ARG A 175 -2.07 9.51 7.20
CA ARG A 175 -1.13 10.56 6.75
C ARG A 175 -0.88 10.53 5.22
N PRO A 176 -1.88 10.86 4.39
CA PRO A 176 -1.80 10.68 2.94
C PRO A 176 -0.89 11.72 2.28
N LEU A 177 0.20 11.28 1.64
CA LEU A 177 1.10 12.11 0.85
C LEU A 177 0.91 11.84 -0.64
N LEU A 178 0.06 12.65 -1.28
CA LEU A 178 -0.05 12.73 -2.74
C LEU A 178 1.25 13.32 -3.31
N ALA A 179 2.05 12.49 -3.98
CA ALA A 179 3.44 12.77 -4.32
C ALA A 179 3.70 12.73 -5.84
N ALA A 180 2.75 13.25 -6.63
CA ALA A 180 2.89 13.38 -8.08
C ALA A 180 4.19 14.11 -8.46
N ASN A 181 5.04 13.45 -9.26
CA ASN A 181 6.35 13.94 -9.69
C ASN A 181 7.28 14.45 -8.54
N ALA A 182 7.15 13.89 -7.33
CA ALA A 182 8.01 14.26 -6.21
C ALA A 182 9.44 13.74 -6.41
N THR A 183 10.44 14.62 -6.26
CA THR A 183 11.84 14.19 -6.36
C THR A 183 12.19 13.16 -5.28
N LEU A 184 13.10 12.23 -5.60
CA LEU A 184 13.56 11.21 -4.65
C LEU A 184 14.09 11.82 -3.35
N SER A 185 14.75 12.99 -3.46
CA SER A 185 15.27 13.82 -2.37
C SER A 185 14.19 14.23 -1.36
N VAL A 186 12.97 14.49 -1.83
CA VAL A 186 11.80 14.78 -0.99
C VAL A 186 11.20 13.50 -0.43
N LEU A 187 11.08 12.44 -1.24
CA LEU A 187 10.45 11.18 -0.84
C LEU A 187 11.12 10.54 0.38
N PHE A 188 12.44 10.25 0.36
CA PHE A 188 13.05 9.55 1.51
C PHE A 188 13.06 10.39 2.80
N ARG A 189 13.20 11.72 2.70
CA ARG A 189 13.16 12.61 3.87
C ARG A 189 11.73 12.77 4.43
N SER A 190 10.71 12.76 3.57
CA SER A 190 9.31 12.79 3.99
C SER A 190 8.88 11.48 4.65
N ILE A 191 9.38 10.34 4.15
CA ILE A 191 9.11 9.02 4.75
C ILE A 191 9.79 8.88 6.11
N GLU A 192 11.08 9.24 6.22
CA GLU A 192 11.81 9.27 7.50
C GLU A 192 11.09 10.18 8.52
N LYS A 193 10.74 11.42 8.14
CA LYS A 193 10.19 12.42 9.06
C LYS A 193 8.76 12.12 9.52
N TRP A 194 7.89 11.63 8.63
CA TRP A 194 6.44 11.56 8.91
C TRP A 194 5.81 10.18 8.79
N ARG A 195 6.51 9.19 8.19
CA ARG A 195 6.00 7.85 7.83
C ARG A 195 4.59 7.90 7.19
N PRO A 196 4.41 8.66 6.08
CA PRO A 196 3.11 8.84 5.44
C PRO A 196 2.77 7.66 4.52
N THR A 197 1.48 7.52 4.21
CA THR A 197 1.04 6.70 3.07
C THR A 197 1.34 7.46 1.79
N VAL A 198 2.28 6.99 0.98
CA VAL A 198 2.71 7.70 -0.23
C VAL A 198 1.86 7.25 -1.42
N PHE A 199 1.28 8.21 -2.14
CA PHE A 199 0.54 7.97 -3.38
C PHE A 199 1.33 8.55 -4.56
N LEU A 200 1.77 7.68 -5.46
CA LEU A 200 2.44 8.04 -6.70
C LEU A 200 1.47 7.76 -7.85
N ASP A 201 1.12 8.79 -8.63
CA ASP A 201 0.40 8.66 -9.91
C ASP A 201 1.35 8.91 -11.09
N GLU A 202 0.92 8.58 -12.31
CA GLU A 202 1.70 8.68 -13.57
C GLU A 202 3.04 7.93 -13.55
N ALA A 203 3.14 6.85 -12.77
CA ALA A 203 4.38 6.12 -12.55
C ALA A 203 5.05 5.58 -13.83
N ASP A 204 4.26 5.25 -14.85
CA ASP A 204 4.76 4.85 -16.17
C ASP A 204 5.67 5.90 -16.83
N THR A 205 5.48 7.18 -16.50
CA THR A 205 6.27 8.29 -17.08
C THR A 205 7.67 8.44 -16.46
N PHE A 206 7.83 8.24 -15.15
CA PHE A 206 9.08 8.54 -14.42
C PHE A 206 9.78 7.36 -13.74
N PHE A 207 9.15 6.18 -13.61
CA PHE A 207 9.85 5.00 -13.08
C PHE A 207 10.81 4.38 -14.10
N ARG A 208 10.47 4.41 -15.39
CA ARG A 208 11.10 3.61 -16.47
C ARG A 208 12.63 3.57 -16.47
N ASP A 209 13.26 4.72 -16.19
CA ASP A 209 14.72 4.89 -16.22
C ASP A 209 15.29 5.26 -14.83
N ASN A 210 14.48 5.25 -13.78
CA ASN A 210 14.83 5.75 -12.43
C ASN A 210 15.16 4.62 -11.44
N ARG A 211 16.38 4.10 -11.56
CA ARG A 211 16.89 3.00 -10.72
C ARG A 211 16.85 3.28 -9.22
N ASP A 212 17.14 4.52 -8.81
CA ASP A 212 17.14 4.89 -7.40
C ASP A 212 15.74 4.93 -6.79
N LEU A 213 14.71 5.21 -7.60
CA LEU A 213 13.32 5.12 -7.19
C LEU A 213 12.83 3.68 -7.07
N HIS A 214 13.21 2.78 -8.00
CA HIS A 214 13.00 1.34 -7.81
C HIS A 214 13.67 0.84 -6.51
N GLY A 215 14.88 1.32 -6.22
CA GLY A 215 15.60 1.02 -4.97
C GLY A 215 14.82 1.48 -3.73
N LEU A 216 14.33 2.72 -3.71
CA LEU A 216 13.52 3.25 -2.61
C LEU A 216 12.22 2.48 -2.40
N VAL A 217 11.49 2.16 -3.47
CA VAL A 217 10.22 1.42 -3.38
C VAL A 217 10.45 -0.01 -2.89
N ASN A 218 11.44 -0.72 -3.45
CA ASN A 218 11.73 -2.11 -3.09
C ASN A 218 12.33 -2.26 -1.69
N ALA A 219 13.18 -1.32 -1.23
CA ALA A 219 13.63 -1.28 0.16
C ALA A 219 12.45 -0.96 1.09
N GLY A 220 11.61 0.01 0.71
CA GLY A 220 10.47 0.47 1.50
C GLY A 220 9.28 -0.48 1.61
N TYR A 221 9.40 -1.72 1.11
CA TYR A 221 8.42 -2.80 1.25
C TYR A 221 8.57 -3.57 2.57
N GLN A 222 9.78 -3.65 3.12
CA GLN A 222 10.09 -4.45 4.31
C GLN A 222 10.48 -3.57 5.50
N ARG A 223 10.02 -3.94 6.69
CA ARG A 223 10.36 -3.25 7.94
C ARG A 223 11.88 -3.31 8.16
N GLY A 224 12.49 -2.13 8.32
CA GLY A 224 13.96 -1.97 8.37
C GLY A 224 14.59 -1.57 7.03
N GLY A 225 13.79 -1.35 5.97
CA GLY A 225 14.28 -0.87 4.67
C GLY A 225 14.92 0.52 4.74
N LEU A 226 16.23 0.58 4.49
CA LEU A 226 17.02 1.82 4.47
C LEU A 226 17.50 2.15 3.05
N VAL A 227 17.54 3.45 2.71
CA VAL A 227 18.36 3.99 1.62
C VAL A 227 19.49 4.83 2.17
N TRP A 228 20.70 4.66 1.65
CA TRP A 228 21.87 5.45 2.03
C TRP A 228 22.04 6.63 1.09
N ARG A 229 22.25 7.83 1.65
CA ARG A 229 22.40 9.09 0.91
C ARG A 229 23.49 9.93 1.56
N THR A 230 24.37 10.49 0.76
CA THR A 230 25.38 11.42 1.23
C THR A 230 24.72 12.76 1.56
N GLU A 231 24.89 13.25 2.78
CA GLU A 231 24.46 14.58 3.22
C GLU A 231 25.69 15.47 3.46
N THR A 232 25.54 16.78 3.25
CA THR A 232 26.61 17.75 3.52
C THR A 232 26.48 18.28 4.95
N ILE A 233 27.51 18.06 5.77
CA ILE A 233 27.58 18.48 7.17
C ILE A 233 28.81 19.37 7.34
N GLY A 234 28.57 20.69 7.45
CA GLY A 234 29.64 21.68 7.30
C GLY A 234 30.26 21.59 5.91
N ASP A 235 31.58 21.49 5.84
CA ASP A 235 32.34 21.30 4.59
C ASP A 235 32.60 19.81 4.26
N SER A 236 31.95 18.88 4.97
CA SER A 236 32.15 17.43 4.85
C SER A 236 30.94 16.71 4.23
N PHE A 237 31.18 15.53 3.67
CA PHE A 237 30.16 14.67 3.05
C PHE A 237 30.05 13.37 3.84
N GLU A 238 28.96 13.18 4.58
CA GLU A 238 28.74 12.01 5.43
C GLU A 238 27.63 11.09 4.90
N PRO A 239 27.81 9.76 4.90
CA PRO A 239 26.78 8.82 4.46
C PRO A 239 25.71 8.63 5.55
N ARG A 240 24.48 9.09 5.28
CA ARG A 240 23.33 8.96 6.20
C ARG A 240 22.34 7.91 5.70
N PRO A 241 21.84 7.00 6.57
CA PRO A 241 20.71 6.14 6.26
C PRO A 241 19.38 6.89 6.47
N PHE A 242 18.40 6.56 5.62
CA PHE A 242 17.01 7.01 5.73
C PHE A 242 16.08 5.81 5.63
N ASN A 243 15.17 5.67 6.59
CA ASN A 243 14.12 4.66 6.57
C ASN A 243 13.05 5.01 5.54
N VAL A 244 12.77 4.07 4.65
CA VAL A 244 11.80 4.21 3.56
C VAL A 244 10.61 3.26 3.71
N TYR A 245 10.50 2.54 4.82
CA TYR A 245 9.37 1.66 5.11
C TYR A 245 8.09 2.44 5.42
N CYS A 246 7.09 2.31 4.54
CA CYS A 246 5.75 2.88 4.67
C CYS A 246 4.80 2.27 3.62
N ALA A 247 3.48 2.41 3.81
CA ALA A 247 2.51 2.06 2.77
C ALA A 247 2.68 2.95 1.52
N LYS A 248 2.60 2.33 0.33
CA LYS A 248 2.79 3.00 -0.97
C LYS A 248 1.75 2.53 -1.97
N SER A 249 1.06 3.47 -2.61
CA SER A 249 0.24 3.24 -3.81
C SER A 249 0.98 3.78 -5.02
N ILE A 250 0.97 3.03 -6.12
CA ILE A 250 1.62 3.37 -7.39
C ILE A 250 0.60 3.16 -8.51
N ALA A 251 0.24 4.22 -9.22
CA ALA A 251 -0.70 4.21 -10.33
C ALA A 251 0.02 4.53 -11.66
N GLY A 252 -0.39 3.86 -12.74
CA GLY A 252 0.16 4.11 -14.07
C GLY A 252 -0.50 3.31 -15.18
N ILE A 253 -0.08 3.53 -16.42
CA ILE A 253 -0.51 2.79 -17.61
C ILE A 253 0.44 1.62 -17.83
N ALA A 254 -0.10 0.41 -18.02
CA ALA A 254 0.67 -0.79 -18.36
C ALA A 254 1.91 -0.99 -17.46
N LEU A 255 1.71 -0.92 -16.13
CA LEU A 255 2.78 -0.91 -15.12
C LEU A 255 3.75 -2.08 -15.27
N GLU A 256 3.28 -3.23 -15.76
CA GLU A 256 4.10 -4.42 -16.06
C GLU A 256 5.24 -4.17 -17.07
N ARG A 257 5.18 -3.08 -17.84
CA ARG A 257 6.20 -2.67 -18.82
C ARG A 257 7.16 -1.59 -18.30
N HIS A 258 6.85 -0.99 -17.15
CA HIS A 258 7.54 0.18 -16.60
C HIS A 258 8.13 -0.07 -15.21
N LEU A 259 7.60 -1.04 -14.46
CA LEU A 259 8.11 -1.51 -13.18
C LEU A 259 8.80 -2.88 -13.36
N PRO A 260 9.97 -3.12 -12.73
CA PRO A 260 10.58 -4.44 -12.70
C PRO A 260 9.67 -5.48 -12.05
N GLU A 261 9.80 -6.74 -12.47
CA GLU A 261 9.16 -7.91 -11.86
C GLU A 261 9.35 -7.97 -10.33
N ALA A 262 10.53 -7.60 -9.84
CA ALA A 262 10.85 -7.50 -8.41
C ALA A 262 10.07 -6.38 -7.67
N THR A 263 9.49 -5.41 -8.38
CA THR A 263 8.59 -4.39 -7.83
C THR A 263 7.14 -4.81 -8.00
N MET A 264 6.76 -5.35 -9.16
CA MET A 264 5.41 -5.86 -9.43
C MET A 264 4.99 -6.93 -8.41
N SER A 265 5.85 -7.93 -8.20
CA SER A 265 5.61 -9.02 -7.24
C SER A 265 5.51 -8.55 -5.77
N ARG A 266 5.94 -7.34 -5.43
CA ARG A 266 5.80 -6.76 -4.07
C ARG A 266 4.47 -6.04 -3.84
N GLY A 267 3.49 -6.20 -4.73
CA GLY A 267 2.23 -5.47 -4.66
C GLY A 267 1.00 -6.25 -5.07
N LEU A 268 -0.14 -5.73 -4.63
CA LEU A 268 -1.47 -6.14 -5.07
C LEU A 268 -1.75 -5.40 -6.38
N VAL A 269 -1.96 -6.13 -7.48
CA VAL A 269 -2.29 -5.52 -8.77
C VAL A 269 -3.80 -5.34 -8.88
N LEU A 270 -4.24 -4.09 -9.01
CA LEU A 270 -5.63 -3.73 -9.32
C LEU A 270 -5.68 -3.32 -10.79
N ASN A 271 -6.55 -3.94 -11.59
CA ASN A 271 -6.55 -3.84 -13.04
C ASN A 271 -7.75 -3.03 -13.54
N LEU A 272 -7.71 -1.72 -13.27
CA LEU A 272 -8.82 -0.80 -13.53
C LEU A 272 -9.19 -0.75 -15.02
N ARG A 273 -10.48 -0.98 -15.28
CA ARG A 273 -11.08 -1.01 -16.61
C ARG A 273 -11.79 0.30 -16.92
N ARG A 274 -12.09 0.56 -18.20
CA ARG A 274 -12.94 1.71 -18.57
C ARG A 274 -14.38 1.44 -18.16
N LYS A 275 -14.90 2.31 -17.29
CA LYS A 275 -16.31 2.38 -16.90
C LYS A 275 -17.23 2.40 -18.13
N LEU A 276 -18.27 1.57 -18.11
CA LEU A 276 -19.29 1.44 -19.14
C LEU A 276 -20.30 2.62 -19.10
N PRO A 277 -21.00 2.88 -20.22
CA PRO A 277 -21.95 4.01 -20.29
C PRO A 277 -23.16 3.89 -19.34
N HIS A 278 -23.58 2.66 -19.02
CA HIS A 278 -24.75 2.38 -18.17
C HIS A 278 -24.42 2.31 -16.67
N GLU A 279 -23.16 2.09 -16.31
CA GLU A 279 -22.71 2.18 -14.92
C GLU A 279 -22.84 3.63 -14.44
N SER A 280 -23.00 3.86 -13.14
CA SER A 280 -22.95 5.22 -12.57
C SER A 280 -22.19 5.20 -11.25
N VAL A 281 -21.31 6.17 -11.08
CA VAL A 281 -20.57 6.43 -9.84
C VAL A 281 -20.81 7.86 -9.42
N GLU A 282 -20.78 8.09 -8.12
CA GLU A 282 -20.85 9.40 -7.51
C GLU A 282 -19.62 10.24 -7.90
N ARG A 283 -19.81 11.56 -8.04
CA ARG A 283 -18.68 12.46 -8.34
C ARG A 283 -18.03 12.87 -7.03
N LEU A 284 -16.76 12.51 -6.82
CA LEU A 284 -16.01 12.78 -5.58
C LEU A 284 -15.96 14.26 -5.15
N ARG A 285 -16.16 15.19 -6.11
CA ARG A 285 -16.31 16.64 -5.87
C ARG A 285 -17.67 17.09 -5.29
N HIS A 286 -18.65 16.18 -5.23
CA HIS A 286 -19.95 16.39 -4.59
C HIS A 286 -20.11 15.53 -3.31
N ALA A 287 -19.10 14.71 -2.99
CA ALA A 287 -19.12 13.80 -1.86
C ALA A 287 -19.01 14.56 -0.53
N ASP A 288 -19.81 14.18 0.46
CA ASP A 288 -19.71 14.76 1.80
C ASP A 288 -18.35 14.45 2.45
N HIS A 289 -17.64 15.52 2.83
CA HIS A 289 -16.36 15.44 3.53
C HIS A 289 -16.51 14.80 4.93
N GLY A 290 -17.68 14.91 5.56
CA GLY A 290 -17.98 14.30 6.85
C GLY A 290 -17.85 12.78 6.85
N VAL A 291 -18.29 12.10 5.78
CA VAL A 291 -18.20 10.63 5.64
C VAL A 291 -16.75 10.15 5.74
N PHE A 292 -15.84 10.77 4.99
CA PHE A 292 -14.42 10.39 5.01
C PHE A 292 -13.78 10.68 6.37
N ALA A 293 -14.12 11.82 7.01
CA ALA A 293 -13.60 12.17 8.33
C ALA A 293 -14.06 11.21 9.44
N VAL A 294 -15.33 10.78 9.42
CA VAL A 294 -15.87 9.78 10.35
C VAL A 294 -15.20 8.42 10.14
N LEU A 295 -15.03 7.97 8.90
CA LEU A 295 -14.31 6.73 8.60
C LEU A 295 -12.85 6.79 9.06
N ALA A 296 -12.13 7.87 8.76
CA ALA A 296 -10.73 8.02 9.18
C ALA A 296 -10.59 8.06 10.73
N SER A 297 -11.53 8.69 11.44
CA SER A 297 -11.58 8.67 12.90
C SER A 297 -11.84 7.26 13.48
N LYS A 298 -12.73 6.49 12.85
CA LYS A 298 -12.96 5.08 13.18
C LYS A 298 -11.76 4.18 12.85
N LEU A 299 -11.03 4.46 11.77
CA LEU A 299 -9.81 3.73 11.38
C LEU A 299 -8.66 3.99 12.36
N VAL A 300 -8.46 5.22 12.82
CA VAL A 300 -7.54 5.54 13.93
C VAL A 300 -7.93 4.76 15.19
N ARG A 301 -9.23 4.66 15.49
CA ARG A 301 -9.71 3.93 16.67
C ARG A 301 -9.49 2.42 16.57
N PHE A 302 -9.88 1.80 15.46
CA PHE A 302 -9.65 0.38 15.20
C PHE A 302 -8.15 0.03 15.31
N ALA A 303 -7.28 0.86 14.72
CA ALA A 303 -5.84 0.65 14.82
C ALA A 303 -5.37 0.66 16.28
N ALA A 304 -5.79 1.64 17.08
CA ALA A 304 -5.41 1.75 18.49
C ALA A 304 -5.95 0.60 19.36
N ASP A 305 -7.20 0.15 19.14
CA ASP A 305 -7.80 -0.95 19.90
C ASP A 305 -7.16 -2.32 19.56
N HIS A 306 -6.74 -2.54 18.31
CA HIS A 306 -6.28 -3.85 17.82
C HIS A 306 -4.77 -3.98 17.55
N GLU A 307 -3.96 -2.92 17.69
CA GLU A 307 -2.51 -2.95 17.41
C GLU A 307 -1.79 -4.12 18.12
N ALA A 308 -2.01 -4.27 19.43
CA ALA A 308 -1.38 -5.28 20.26
C ALA A 308 -1.90 -6.72 20.05
N GLN A 309 -3.04 -6.88 19.37
CA GLN A 309 -3.59 -8.16 18.92
C GLN A 309 -2.94 -8.54 17.57
N LEU A 310 -2.95 -7.61 16.61
CA LEU A 310 -2.38 -7.82 15.27
C LEU A 310 -0.86 -8.00 15.29
N ALA A 311 -0.16 -7.38 16.24
CA ALA A 311 1.28 -7.59 16.50
C ALA A 311 1.65 -9.04 16.89
N LYS A 312 0.66 -9.88 17.21
CA LYS A 312 0.81 -11.30 17.58
C LYS A 312 0.00 -12.23 16.66
N ALA A 313 -0.60 -11.69 15.60
CA ALA A 313 -1.43 -12.46 14.69
C ALA A 313 -0.57 -13.22 13.69
N HIS A 314 -0.79 -14.54 13.63
CA HIS A 314 -0.25 -15.41 12.60
C HIS A 314 -1.44 -15.98 11.82
N PRO A 315 -1.89 -15.32 10.74
CA PRO A 315 -3.02 -15.79 9.96
C PRO A 315 -2.68 -17.09 9.22
N VAL A 316 -3.70 -17.89 8.92
CA VAL A 316 -3.55 -19.02 8.01
C VAL A 316 -3.39 -18.46 6.59
N LEU A 317 -2.30 -18.84 5.93
CA LEU A 317 -2.01 -18.45 4.54
C LEU A 317 -2.37 -19.63 3.61
N PRO A 318 -3.06 -19.41 2.49
CA PRO A 318 -3.30 -20.46 1.50
C PRO A 318 -1.98 -21.01 0.93
N SER A 319 -1.91 -22.33 0.74
CA SER A 319 -0.75 -23.03 0.17
C SER A 319 -0.48 -22.69 -1.29
N ASP A 320 -1.50 -22.19 -1.98
CA ASP A 320 -1.53 -22.06 -3.43
C ASP A 320 -1.02 -20.68 -3.89
N LEU A 321 -0.79 -19.77 -2.91
CA LEU A 321 -0.10 -18.50 -3.10
C LEU A 321 1.42 -18.70 -3.06
N SER A 322 2.16 -17.98 -3.92
CA SER A 322 3.63 -17.95 -3.85
C SER A 322 4.13 -17.40 -2.50
N ASP A 323 5.37 -17.72 -2.10
CA ASP A 323 6.03 -17.14 -0.92
C ASP A 323 5.89 -15.60 -0.84
N ARG A 324 5.88 -14.95 -2.01
CA ARG A 324 5.80 -13.50 -2.16
C ARG A 324 4.37 -12.99 -2.01
N ASP A 325 3.39 -13.70 -2.53
CA ASP A 325 1.97 -13.41 -2.33
C ASP A 325 1.54 -13.66 -0.88
N GLN A 326 2.08 -14.71 -0.26
CA GLN A 326 1.96 -14.95 1.18
C GLN A 326 2.52 -13.77 1.99
N ASP A 327 3.72 -13.26 1.66
CA ASP A 327 4.28 -12.04 2.27
C ASP A 327 3.39 -10.79 2.05
N ASN A 328 2.77 -10.65 0.88
CA ASN A 328 1.89 -9.52 0.53
C ASN A 328 0.55 -9.59 1.29
N TRP A 329 -0.07 -10.78 1.37
CA TRP A 329 -1.41 -10.98 1.91
C TRP A 329 -1.44 -11.23 3.42
N ALA A 330 -0.35 -11.69 4.05
CA ALA A 330 -0.28 -11.88 5.50
C ALA A 330 -0.79 -10.68 6.33
N PRO A 331 -0.39 -9.41 6.11
CA PRO A 331 -0.94 -8.29 6.88
C PRO A 331 -2.46 -8.09 6.68
N LEU A 332 -2.96 -8.39 5.49
CA LEU A 332 -4.37 -8.19 5.11
C LEU A 332 -5.26 -9.32 5.64
N LEU A 333 -4.78 -10.57 5.58
CA LEU A 333 -5.44 -11.74 6.17
C LEU A 333 -5.45 -11.66 7.71
N ALA A 334 -4.43 -11.07 8.34
CA ALA A 334 -4.45 -10.79 9.78
C ALA A 334 -5.55 -9.78 10.17
N ILE A 335 -5.71 -8.71 9.39
CA ILE A 335 -6.79 -7.72 9.57
C ILE A 335 -8.16 -8.38 9.32
N ALA A 336 -8.30 -9.17 8.25
CA ALA A 336 -9.53 -9.86 7.90
C ALA A 336 -9.96 -10.88 8.96
N ALA A 337 -9.01 -11.66 9.51
CA ALA A 337 -9.26 -12.57 10.62
C ALA A 337 -9.70 -11.86 11.90
N CYS A 338 -9.23 -10.62 12.13
CA CYS A 338 -9.69 -9.77 13.23
C CYS A 338 -11.15 -9.30 13.04
N ALA A 339 -11.62 -9.17 11.80
CA ALA A 339 -13.00 -8.87 11.45
C ALA A 339 -13.94 -10.10 11.38
N GLY A 340 -13.39 -11.32 11.47
CA GLY A 340 -14.15 -12.55 11.60
C GLY A 340 -14.16 -13.43 10.35
N PRO A 341 -14.87 -14.58 10.40
CA PRO A 341 -14.74 -15.63 9.40
C PRO A 341 -15.23 -15.23 8.00
N GLU A 342 -16.24 -14.35 7.90
CA GLU A 342 -16.74 -13.88 6.61
C GLU A 342 -15.72 -12.97 5.91
N TRP A 343 -15.18 -11.97 6.62
CA TRP A 343 -14.15 -11.10 6.07
C TRP A 343 -12.86 -11.86 5.74
N LEU A 344 -12.49 -12.85 6.55
CA LEU A 344 -11.38 -13.76 6.23
C LEU A 344 -11.65 -14.55 4.94
N ALA A 345 -12.85 -15.12 4.76
CA ALA A 345 -13.21 -15.86 3.54
C ALA A 345 -13.20 -14.95 2.29
N ARG A 346 -13.76 -13.73 2.38
CA ARG A 346 -13.68 -12.72 1.31
C ARG A 346 -12.22 -12.38 0.98
N ALA A 347 -11.37 -12.20 2.00
CA ALA A 347 -9.96 -11.88 1.83
C ALA A 347 -9.14 -13.02 1.21
N THR A 348 -9.41 -14.28 1.59
CA THR A 348 -8.78 -15.46 0.97
C THR A 348 -9.18 -15.61 -0.50
N ALA A 349 -10.46 -15.43 -0.84
CA ALA A 349 -10.92 -15.46 -2.23
C ALA A 349 -10.28 -14.33 -3.06
N ALA A 350 -10.16 -13.13 -2.48
CA ALA A 350 -9.48 -12.01 -3.12
C ALA A 350 -7.97 -12.26 -3.30
N ALA A 351 -7.32 -12.95 -2.37
CA ALA A 351 -5.91 -13.29 -2.44
C ALA A 351 -5.60 -14.23 -3.60
N LEU A 352 -6.33 -15.35 -3.69
CA LEU A 352 -6.16 -16.32 -4.77
C LEU A 352 -6.35 -15.65 -6.14
N LYS A 353 -7.49 -14.96 -6.33
CA LYS A 353 -7.85 -14.35 -7.61
C LYS A 353 -6.86 -13.27 -8.08
N LEU A 354 -6.44 -12.37 -7.19
CA LEU A 354 -5.57 -11.25 -7.57
C LEU A 354 -4.11 -11.67 -7.79
N SER A 355 -3.67 -12.77 -7.16
CA SER A 355 -2.38 -13.39 -7.47
C SER A 355 -2.45 -14.18 -8.79
N GLU A 356 -3.53 -14.90 -9.06
CA GLU A 356 -3.75 -15.57 -10.36
C GLU A 356 -3.83 -14.59 -11.55
N ASP A 357 -4.59 -13.50 -11.42
CA ASP A 357 -4.65 -12.43 -12.42
C ASP A 357 -3.29 -11.73 -12.60
N GLY A 358 -2.44 -11.73 -11.57
CA GLY A 358 -1.05 -11.23 -11.60
C GLY A 358 -0.08 -12.15 -12.36
N GLU A 359 -0.26 -13.47 -12.27
CA GLU A 359 0.49 -14.44 -13.07
C GLU A 359 0.09 -14.43 -14.56
N GLY A 360 -1.11 -13.92 -14.89
CA GLY A 360 -1.64 -13.87 -16.26
C GLY A 360 -0.75 -13.14 -17.28
N THR A 361 0.16 -12.27 -16.82
CA THR A 361 1.31 -11.85 -17.63
C THR A 361 2.46 -12.84 -17.48
N GLU A 362 2.46 -13.91 -18.27
CA GLU A 362 3.60 -14.83 -18.36
C GLU A 362 4.89 -14.03 -18.55
N THR A 363 5.90 -14.29 -17.71
CA THR A 363 7.20 -13.68 -17.96
C THR A 363 7.73 -14.21 -19.30
N ILE A 364 8.32 -13.33 -20.11
CA ILE A 364 8.87 -13.64 -21.44
C ILE A 364 9.75 -14.91 -21.45
N GLY A 365 10.45 -15.19 -20.35
CA GLY A 365 11.24 -16.41 -20.19
C GLY A 365 10.44 -17.67 -19.86
N SER A 366 9.30 -17.55 -19.18
CA SER A 366 8.36 -18.66 -18.93
C SER A 366 7.58 -19.01 -20.20
N GLN A 367 7.07 -17.99 -20.92
CA GLN A 367 6.48 -18.16 -22.26
C GLN A 367 7.46 -18.86 -23.20
N LEU A 368 8.73 -18.42 -23.22
CA LEU A 368 9.80 -19.08 -24.00
C LEU A 368 10.00 -20.55 -23.61
N LEU A 369 9.90 -20.91 -22.32
CA LEU A 369 10.04 -22.29 -21.88
C LEU A 369 8.82 -23.14 -22.31
N ALA A 370 7.60 -22.60 -22.21
CA ALA A 370 6.38 -23.25 -22.68
C ALA A 370 6.38 -23.46 -24.21
N ASP A 371 6.77 -22.45 -24.98
CA ASP A 371 6.90 -22.54 -26.45
C ASP A 371 7.97 -23.55 -26.87
N ILE A 372 9.11 -23.57 -26.18
CA ILE A 372 10.14 -24.58 -26.43
C ILE A 372 9.60 -25.98 -26.10
N GLU A 373 8.92 -26.19 -24.97
CA GLU A 373 8.30 -27.48 -24.64
C GLU A 373 7.30 -27.90 -25.72
N ARG A 374 6.44 -27.00 -26.19
CA ARG A 374 5.49 -27.20 -27.29
C ARG A 374 6.21 -27.67 -28.56
N ILE A 375 7.29 -27.01 -28.96
CA ILE A 375 8.12 -27.37 -30.14
C ILE A 375 8.82 -28.74 -29.99
N PHE A 376 9.20 -29.14 -28.77
CA PHE A 376 9.73 -30.46 -28.43
C PHE A 376 8.62 -31.55 -28.34
N ALA A 377 7.40 -31.17 -27.99
CA ALA A 377 6.24 -32.06 -27.87
C ALA A 377 5.62 -32.41 -29.24
N THR A 378 5.76 -31.53 -30.25
CA THR A 378 5.30 -31.75 -31.63
C THR A 378 5.90 -33.04 -32.23
N GLU A 379 5.02 -33.92 -32.71
CA GLU A 379 5.44 -35.15 -33.41
C GLU A 379 6.04 -34.83 -34.78
N ARG A 380 7.31 -35.22 -35.00
CA ARG A 380 7.97 -35.06 -36.29
C ARG A 380 8.10 -36.41 -36.99
N VAL A 381 8.09 -36.41 -38.32
CA VAL A 381 8.40 -37.61 -39.11
C VAL A 381 9.91 -37.81 -39.12
N VAL A 382 10.39 -38.85 -38.42
CA VAL A 382 11.83 -39.11 -38.27
C VAL A 382 12.20 -40.42 -38.98
N GLY A 383 12.86 -40.30 -40.13
CA GLY A 383 13.37 -41.45 -40.88
C GLY A 383 13.82 -41.10 -42.29
N PHE A 384 14.89 -41.77 -42.76
CA PHE A 384 15.32 -41.74 -44.16
C PHE A 384 15.04 -43.11 -44.78
N GLY A 385 13.93 -43.23 -45.50
CA GLY A 385 13.37 -44.49 -45.97
C GLY A 385 12.00 -44.80 -45.36
N SER A 386 11.34 -45.85 -45.87
CA SER A 386 10.10 -46.38 -45.29
C SER A 386 10.43 -47.44 -44.24
N PRO A 387 9.70 -47.52 -43.10
CA PRO A 387 8.51 -46.75 -42.75
C PRO A 387 8.80 -45.38 -42.14
N LYS A 388 7.92 -44.41 -42.41
CA LYS A 388 7.91 -43.10 -41.75
C LYS A 388 7.30 -43.22 -40.36
N VAL A 389 8.13 -43.21 -39.33
CA VAL A 389 7.67 -43.20 -37.93
C VAL A 389 7.49 -41.75 -37.48
N LYS A 390 6.33 -41.45 -36.86
CA LYS A 390 6.16 -40.22 -36.07
C LYS A 390 6.85 -40.41 -34.72
N ALA A 391 7.69 -39.46 -34.31
CA ALA A 391 8.35 -39.49 -33.02
C ALA A 391 8.49 -38.06 -32.46
N LYS A 392 8.35 -37.93 -31.13
CA LYS A 392 8.77 -36.72 -30.42
C LYS A 392 10.30 -36.65 -30.43
N VAL A 393 10.84 -35.49 -30.76
CA VAL A 393 12.28 -35.31 -30.97
C VAL A 393 12.93 -34.81 -29.70
N THR A 394 13.79 -35.61 -29.07
CA THR A 394 14.46 -35.24 -27.80
C THR A 394 15.58 -34.20 -27.95
N LYS A 395 15.98 -33.87 -29.19
CA LYS A 395 17.20 -33.13 -29.54
C LYS A 395 16.98 -32.24 -30.76
N LEU A 396 17.07 -30.93 -30.60
CA LEU A 396 16.89 -29.94 -31.67
C LEU A 396 18.15 -29.08 -31.85
N SER A 397 18.47 -28.64 -33.06
CA SER A 397 19.56 -27.68 -33.25
C SER A 397 19.11 -26.27 -32.87
N SER A 398 20.07 -25.40 -32.53
CA SER A 398 19.77 -24.00 -32.20
C SER A 398 19.24 -23.23 -33.40
N ALA A 399 19.52 -23.67 -34.63
CA ALA A 399 19.00 -23.07 -35.85
C ALA A 399 17.54 -23.47 -36.10
N ASP A 400 17.25 -24.78 -36.02
CA ASP A 400 15.90 -25.30 -36.20
C ASP A 400 14.99 -24.72 -35.09
N LEU A 401 15.44 -24.68 -33.83
CA LEU A 401 14.66 -24.11 -32.72
C LEU A 401 14.34 -22.62 -32.90
N THR A 402 15.26 -21.81 -33.45
CA THR A 402 14.94 -20.40 -33.75
C THR A 402 14.04 -20.20 -34.96
N ALA A 403 14.01 -21.16 -35.90
CA ALA A 403 13.08 -21.11 -37.02
C ALA A 403 11.66 -21.45 -36.54
N GLU A 404 11.50 -22.52 -35.77
CA GLU A 404 10.19 -23.00 -35.27
C GLU A 404 9.57 -22.02 -34.27
N LEU A 405 10.37 -21.38 -33.42
CA LEU A 405 9.88 -20.29 -32.56
C LEU A 405 9.36 -19.10 -33.38
N ALA A 406 9.96 -18.83 -34.55
CA ALA A 406 9.63 -17.68 -35.40
C ALA A 406 8.61 -17.97 -36.51
N ASP A 407 8.15 -19.22 -36.64
CA ASP A 407 7.08 -19.68 -37.54
C ASP A 407 5.69 -19.49 -36.90
N ASP A 408 5.66 -19.25 -35.58
CA ASP A 408 4.46 -18.94 -34.81
C ASP A 408 4.12 -17.45 -34.93
N GLU A 409 2.94 -17.14 -35.48
CA GLU A 409 2.46 -15.77 -35.70
C GLU A 409 1.83 -15.12 -34.44
N GLU A 410 1.45 -15.91 -33.43
CA GLU A 410 0.87 -15.41 -32.17
C GLU A 410 1.98 -15.12 -31.13
N ALA A 411 3.08 -15.86 -31.16
CA ALA A 411 4.21 -15.70 -30.25
C ALA A 411 5.13 -14.50 -30.61
N PRO A 412 5.74 -13.82 -29.62
CA PRO A 412 6.53 -12.60 -29.86
C PRO A 412 7.86 -12.84 -30.61
N TRP A 413 8.24 -14.09 -30.87
CA TRP A 413 9.56 -14.47 -31.37
C TRP A 413 9.80 -14.12 -32.83
N GLY A 414 8.76 -14.09 -33.67
CA GLY A 414 8.86 -13.71 -35.09
C GLY A 414 9.20 -12.23 -35.30
N THR A 415 8.81 -11.35 -34.36
CA THR A 415 9.04 -9.89 -34.45
C THR A 415 10.05 -9.35 -33.42
N TRP A 416 10.54 -10.22 -32.53
CA TRP A 416 11.36 -9.98 -31.34
C TRP A 416 12.33 -8.79 -31.37
N ASN A 417 13.07 -8.60 -32.46
CA ASN A 417 14.07 -7.54 -32.60
C ASN A 417 13.65 -6.46 -33.60
N ARG A 418 12.67 -5.62 -33.22
CA ARG A 418 12.11 -4.53 -34.02
C ARG A 418 11.53 -5.01 -35.37
N GLY A 419 10.66 -6.03 -35.32
CA GLY A 419 10.10 -6.66 -36.53
C GLY A 419 11.04 -7.66 -37.19
N LYS A 420 11.94 -8.29 -36.43
CA LYS A 420 12.85 -9.34 -36.92
C LYS A 420 12.86 -10.54 -35.98
N PRO A 421 13.00 -11.77 -36.49
CA PRO A 421 12.92 -12.98 -35.69
C PRO A 421 14.08 -13.12 -34.70
N ILE A 422 13.84 -13.87 -33.63
CA ILE A 422 14.82 -14.13 -32.57
C ILE A 422 16.08 -14.84 -33.11
N THR A 423 17.25 -14.27 -32.82
CA THR A 423 18.54 -14.88 -33.23
C THR A 423 19.03 -15.92 -32.22
N GLN A 424 19.84 -16.88 -32.68
CA GLN A 424 20.42 -17.94 -31.84
C GLN A 424 21.22 -17.38 -30.65
N VAL A 425 21.83 -16.20 -30.80
CA VAL A 425 22.58 -15.52 -29.73
C VAL A 425 21.65 -14.91 -28.69
N GLN A 426 20.49 -14.37 -29.11
CA GLN A 426 19.46 -13.88 -28.18
C GLN A 426 18.81 -15.03 -27.43
N LEU A 427 18.43 -16.11 -28.13
CA LEU A 427 17.91 -17.33 -27.52
C LEU A 427 18.90 -17.91 -26.47
N ALA A 428 20.19 -18.03 -26.82
CA ALA A 428 21.21 -18.49 -25.89
C ALA A 428 21.44 -17.53 -24.71
N ARG A 429 21.21 -16.22 -24.87
CA ARG A 429 21.28 -15.23 -23.78
C ARG A 429 20.10 -15.35 -22.83
N LEU A 430 18.89 -15.61 -23.34
CA LEU A 430 17.70 -15.84 -22.51
C LEU A 430 17.85 -17.16 -21.73
N LEU A 431 18.13 -18.27 -22.42
CA LEU A 431 18.28 -19.60 -21.82
C LEU A 431 19.44 -19.72 -20.82
N LYS A 432 20.50 -18.92 -20.97
CA LYS A 432 21.61 -18.84 -19.99
C LYS A 432 21.14 -18.48 -18.58
N GLN A 433 20.06 -17.71 -18.43
CA GLN A 433 19.53 -17.30 -17.12
C GLN A 433 18.98 -18.51 -16.33
N TYR A 434 18.34 -19.44 -17.03
CA TYR A 434 17.90 -20.74 -16.51
C TYR A 434 19.03 -21.79 -16.42
N GLY A 435 20.29 -21.37 -16.50
CA GLY A 435 21.47 -22.25 -16.52
C GLY A 435 21.67 -23.06 -17.82
N ILE A 436 20.71 -23.01 -18.75
CA ILE A 436 20.68 -23.80 -19.98
C ILE A 436 21.72 -23.28 -20.97
N LYS A 437 22.55 -24.19 -21.50
CA LYS A 437 23.65 -23.89 -22.44
C LYS A 437 23.54 -24.81 -23.64
N SER A 438 23.71 -24.26 -24.86
CA SER A 438 23.75 -25.03 -26.09
C SER A 438 24.93 -26.00 -26.09
N LYS A 439 24.69 -27.28 -26.39
CA LYS A 439 25.71 -28.32 -26.55
C LYS A 439 25.89 -28.67 -28.03
N THR A 440 26.94 -29.39 -28.39
CA THR A 440 27.03 -30.00 -29.73
C THR A 440 26.12 -31.22 -29.77
N VAL A 441 25.10 -31.18 -30.62
CA VAL A 441 24.05 -32.22 -30.71
C VAL A 441 24.20 -32.95 -32.04
N ARG A 442 24.26 -34.29 -32.00
CA ARG A 442 24.34 -35.11 -33.21
C ARG A 442 22.93 -35.40 -33.73
N LEU A 443 22.60 -34.86 -34.90
CA LEU A 443 21.33 -35.07 -35.61
C LEU A 443 21.58 -35.97 -36.81
N GLY A 444 21.27 -37.27 -36.65
CA GLY A 444 21.53 -38.30 -37.65
C GLY A 444 23.01 -38.58 -37.89
N ALA A 445 23.32 -39.18 -39.04
CA ALA A 445 24.68 -39.63 -39.35
C ALA A 445 25.69 -38.47 -39.53
N HIS A 446 25.28 -37.36 -40.16
CA HIS A 446 26.19 -36.36 -40.74
C HIS A 446 26.02 -34.90 -40.26
N ARG A 447 25.05 -34.55 -39.40
CA ARG A 447 24.93 -33.19 -38.84
C ARG A 447 25.30 -33.18 -37.35
N THR A 448 26.25 -32.34 -36.96
CA THR A 448 26.61 -32.07 -35.55
C THR A 448 26.55 -30.57 -35.21
N PRO A 449 25.39 -29.91 -35.36
CA PRO A 449 25.24 -28.49 -35.02
C PRO A 449 25.29 -28.26 -33.50
N LYS A 450 25.35 -26.99 -33.09
CA LYS A 450 24.96 -26.61 -31.74
C LYS A 450 23.45 -26.73 -31.58
N GLY A 451 22.99 -27.14 -30.40
CA GLY A 451 21.61 -27.45 -30.13
C GLY A 451 21.33 -27.62 -28.64
N TYR A 452 20.12 -28.09 -28.34
CA TYR A 452 19.63 -28.35 -27.00
C TYR A 452 18.98 -29.73 -26.92
N ASP A 453 19.05 -30.33 -25.74
CA ASP A 453 18.44 -31.62 -25.40
C ASP A 453 17.29 -31.36 -24.42
N LEU A 454 16.13 -32.00 -24.61
CA LEU A 454 14.93 -31.80 -23.78
C LEU A 454 15.23 -32.02 -22.28
N ALA A 455 16.14 -32.93 -21.94
CA ALA A 455 16.55 -33.16 -20.56
C ALA A 455 17.15 -31.91 -19.89
N GLN A 456 17.72 -30.96 -20.65
CA GLN A 456 18.23 -29.68 -20.12
C GLN A 456 17.13 -28.72 -19.70
N PHE A 457 15.92 -28.85 -20.24
CA PHE A 457 14.78 -28.00 -19.89
C PHE A 457 13.98 -28.56 -18.71
N SER A 458 14.06 -29.86 -18.43
CA SER A 458 13.27 -30.53 -17.38
C SER A 458 13.25 -29.81 -16.02
N ASP A 459 14.41 -29.42 -15.50
CA ASP A 459 14.53 -28.68 -14.23
C ASP A 459 13.94 -27.27 -14.29
N ALA A 460 14.07 -26.57 -15.43
CA ALA A 460 13.49 -25.25 -15.63
C ALA A 460 11.96 -25.31 -15.80
N LEU A 461 11.47 -26.27 -16.60
CA LEU A 461 10.04 -26.53 -16.78
C LEU A 461 9.38 -26.92 -15.45
N THR A 462 10.02 -27.76 -14.63
CA THR A 462 9.48 -28.15 -13.32
C THR A 462 9.39 -26.97 -12.32
N ARG A 463 10.16 -25.89 -12.52
CA ARG A 463 10.24 -24.73 -11.60
C ARG A 463 9.51 -23.48 -12.07
N TYR A 464 9.38 -23.28 -13.39
CA TYR A 464 8.91 -22.02 -13.98
C TYR A 464 7.68 -22.19 -14.90
N ARG A 465 7.16 -23.41 -15.02
CA ARG A 465 5.88 -23.70 -15.70
C ARG A 465 4.79 -23.76 -14.64
N ARG A 466 3.69 -23.01 -14.81
CA ARG A 466 2.48 -23.21 -14.01
C ARG A 466 2.02 -24.67 -14.21
N PRO A 467 1.68 -25.43 -13.15
CA PRO A 467 0.98 -26.70 -13.33
C PRO A 467 -0.32 -26.40 -14.06
N ALA A 468 -0.62 -27.13 -15.13
CA ALA A 468 -1.92 -27.01 -15.78
C ALA A 468 -3.00 -27.39 -14.76
N PRO A 469 -4.16 -26.69 -14.72
CA PRO A 469 -5.28 -27.14 -13.90
C PRO A 469 -5.62 -28.56 -14.30
N SER A 470 -5.66 -29.47 -13.32
CA SER A 470 -5.92 -30.89 -13.56
C SER A 470 -7.35 -31.08 -14.05
N GLU A 471 -7.54 -31.71 -15.21
CA GLU A 471 -8.86 -32.04 -15.79
C GLU A 471 -9.63 -33.12 -14.99
N ASP A 472 -9.14 -33.49 -13.80
CA ASP A 472 -9.68 -34.51 -12.90
C ASP A 472 -10.69 -33.97 -11.86
N GLU A 473 -11.30 -32.79 -12.08
CA GLU A 473 -12.54 -32.42 -11.39
C GLU A 473 -13.78 -32.80 -12.25
N PRO A 474 -14.70 -33.65 -11.74
CA PRO A 474 -15.90 -34.03 -12.48
C PRO A 474 -16.89 -32.86 -12.54
N CYS A 475 -17.01 -32.23 -13.71
CA CYS A 475 -17.88 -31.09 -13.98
C CYS A 475 -19.38 -31.41 -13.71
N LEU A 476 -19.88 -31.10 -12.51
CA LEU A 476 -21.30 -31.16 -12.15
C LEU A 476 -22.08 -29.97 -12.74
N ASN A 477 -22.11 -29.87 -14.07
CA ASN A 477 -22.89 -28.90 -14.83
C ASN A 477 -24.31 -29.43 -15.16
N ASP A 478 -25.07 -29.84 -14.14
CA ASP A 478 -26.52 -30.03 -14.27
C ASP A 478 -27.21 -28.65 -14.33
N SER A 479 -27.24 -28.05 -15.52
CA SER A 479 -28.15 -26.94 -15.82
C SER A 479 -29.56 -27.51 -16.01
N PRO A 480 -30.60 -27.01 -15.31
CA PRO A 480 -31.93 -27.58 -15.39
C PRO A 480 -32.57 -27.32 -16.76
N GLU A 481 -32.90 -28.38 -17.49
CA GLU A 481 -33.71 -28.29 -18.71
C GLU A 481 -35.14 -27.78 -18.40
N PRO A 482 -35.75 -26.98 -19.28
CA PRO A 482 -37.11 -26.48 -19.07
C PRO A 482 -38.14 -27.61 -19.25
N MET A 483 -38.87 -27.95 -18.19
CA MET A 483 -39.94 -28.95 -18.29
C MET A 483 -41.11 -28.45 -19.14
N ASP A 484 -41.39 -29.18 -20.22
CA ASP A 484 -42.53 -28.96 -21.10
C ASP A 484 -43.85 -29.36 -20.41
N ALA A 485 -44.89 -28.54 -20.55
CA ALA A 485 -46.13 -28.70 -19.79
C ALA A 485 -47.18 -29.51 -20.54
N LYS A 486 -47.41 -30.78 -20.15
CA LYS A 486 -48.66 -31.50 -20.53
C LYS A 486 -49.10 -32.62 -19.59
N GLU A 487 -50.21 -32.32 -18.91
CA GLU A 487 -51.35 -33.12 -18.40
C GLU A 487 -51.24 -34.63 -18.02
N ILE A 488 -52.17 -35.01 -17.12
CA ILE A 488 -52.50 -36.35 -16.57
C ILE A 488 -51.64 -36.74 -15.35
N GLY A 489 -52.17 -36.93 -14.13
CA GLY A 489 -53.55 -36.80 -13.60
C GLY A 489 -54.11 -38.13 -13.03
N VAL A 490 -54.81 -38.06 -11.87
CA VAL A 490 -55.40 -39.19 -11.10
C VAL A 490 -54.33 -40.03 -10.35
N ALA A 491 -54.41 -40.37 -9.05
CA ALA A 491 -55.42 -40.14 -7.99
C ALA A 491 -54.80 -39.99 -6.58
N ASP A 492 -55.58 -39.39 -5.67
CA ASP A 492 -55.62 -39.63 -4.21
C ASP A 492 -56.86 -40.54 -3.96
N PRO A 493 -57.03 -41.39 -2.90
CA PRO A 493 -56.86 -40.99 -1.48
C PRO A 493 -56.46 -42.07 -0.43
N THR A 494 -56.06 -41.62 0.78
CA THR A 494 -56.20 -42.30 2.11
C THR A 494 -55.48 -43.65 2.36
N ALA A 495 -55.10 -44.08 3.58
CA ALA A 495 -55.02 -43.52 4.95
C ALA A 495 -53.81 -44.20 5.66
N ILE A 496 -53.32 -43.84 6.86
CA ILE A 496 -53.85 -44.05 8.23
C ILE A 496 -52.86 -43.29 9.17
N ILE A 497 -53.26 -42.21 9.89
CA ILE A 497 -53.55 -42.16 11.35
C ILE A 497 -52.45 -42.88 12.19
N GLU A 498 -51.70 -42.29 13.13
CA GLU A 498 -51.88 -41.17 14.08
C GLU A 498 -50.55 -40.34 14.12
N ASN A 499 -50.19 -39.42 15.04
CA ASN A 499 -50.75 -38.99 16.33
C ASN A 499 -50.44 -37.50 16.64
N ALA A 500 -51.27 -36.86 17.46
CA ALA A 500 -51.15 -35.48 17.98
C ALA A 500 -52.20 -35.29 19.11
N PRO A 501 -52.36 -34.14 19.81
CA PRO A 501 -51.60 -32.86 19.86
C PRO A 501 -51.27 -32.54 21.37
N PRO A 502 -51.43 -31.32 21.97
CA PRO A 502 -51.36 -29.93 21.48
C PRO A 502 -50.43 -28.97 22.28
N GLU A 503 -49.88 -27.97 21.57
CA GLU A 503 -50.24 -26.52 21.62
C GLU A 503 -50.87 -25.89 22.90
N PRO A 504 -50.64 -24.57 23.16
CA PRO A 504 -51.36 -23.53 22.39
C PRO A 504 -50.55 -22.24 22.01
N PRO A 505 -51.05 -21.43 21.05
CA PRO A 505 -50.37 -20.24 20.50
C PRO A 505 -51.10 -18.90 20.81
N GLN A 506 -50.56 -17.76 20.34
CA GLN A 506 -51.30 -16.48 20.30
C GLN A 506 -51.21 -15.73 18.95
N ARG A 507 -52.29 -15.86 18.18
CA ARG A 507 -52.95 -14.92 17.25
C ARG A 507 -52.17 -13.83 16.49
N ASN A 508 -52.36 -13.84 15.17
CA ASN A 508 -52.23 -12.70 14.27
C ASN A 508 -53.32 -11.63 14.49
N ALA A 509 -53.03 -10.38 14.10
CA ALA A 509 -54.02 -9.39 13.66
C ALA A 509 -53.37 -8.39 12.68
N ALA A 510 -54.12 -7.88 11.70
CA ALA A 510 -53.65 -6.90 10.72
C ALA A 510 -54.67 -5.76 10.56
N ALA A 511 -54.21 -4.51 10.43
CA ALA A 511 -55.00 -3.35 9.96
C ALA A 511 -54.11 -2.12 9.67
N THR A 512 -54.56 -1.30 8.70
CA THR A 512 -53.96 -0.05 8.18
C THR A 512 -55.10 0.74 7.51
N PRO A 513 -55.17 2.10 7.41
CA PRO A 513 -54.51 3.22 8.13
C PRO A 513 -55.54 4.26 8.70
N GLU A 514 -55.11 5.53 8.85
CA GLU A 514 -55.89 6.81 8.89
C GLU A 514 -56.62 7.27 10.18
N PRO A 515 -56.90 8.61 10.37
CA PRO A 515 -56.39 9.82 9.69
C PRO A 515 -55.92 10.98 10.64
N LEU A 516 -55.55 12.14 10.05
CA LEU A 516 -55.12 13.42 10.70
C LEU A 516 -56.30 14.28 11.21
N PRO A 517 -56.05 15.38 11.98
CA PRO A 517 -56.34 16.72 11.41
C PRO A 517 -55.45 17.91 11.90
N GLY A 518 -55.50 19.03 11.13
CA GLY A 518 -54.94 20.38 11.46
C GLY A 518 -53.74 20.77 10.56
N MET A 519 -53.87 21.49 9.43
CA MET A 519 -54.29 22.90 9.21
C MET A 519 -53.47 23.93 10.02
N GLU A 520 -53.00 25.05 9.46
CA GLU A 520 -53.50 25.90 8.34
C GLU A 520 -52.52 25.97 7.13
N ARG A 521 -52.91 26.10 5.84
CA ARG A 521 -53.55 27.23 5.08
C ARG A 521 -52.71 28.52 5.10
N CYS A 522 -52.51 29.31 4.03
CA CYS A 522 -52.88 29.29 2.59
C CYS A 522 -51.77 30.04 1.78
N GLY A 523 -51.69 30.04 0.44
CA GLY A 523 -52.47 29.36 -0.61
C GLY A 523 -52.70 30.25 -1.85
N VAL A 524 -52.81 29.64 -3.05
CA VAL A 524 -53.24 30.25 -4.35
C VAL A 524 -52.18 31.22 -4.96
N ALA A 525 -51.93 31.32 -6.28
CA ALA A 525 -52.66 30.88 -7.48
C ALA A 525 -51.78 30.13 -8.51
N ALA A 526 -52.42 29.48 -9.47
CA ALA A 526 -51.81 28.95 -10.70
C ALA A 526 -52.32 29.72 -11.93
N VAL A 527 -51.61 29.62 -13.06
CA VAL A 527 -52.18 29.78 -14.42
C VAL A 527 -51.30 29.03 -15.44
N SER A 528 -51.88 28.72 -16.61
CA SER A 528 -51.43 27.69 -17.55
C SER A 528 -50.76 28.21 -18.83
N GLY A 529 -49.78 27.44 -19.31
CA GLY A 529 -49.64 27.07 -20.73
C GLY A 529 -49.07 28.11 -21.71
N GLY A 530 -48.67 27.60 -22.89
CA GLY A 530 -48.19 28.39 -24.02
C GLY A 530 -46.99 27.74 -24.73
N ASP A 531 -47.21 27.22 -25.93
CA ASP A 531 -46.13 26.88 -26.85
C ASP A 531 -45.41 28.15 -27.35
N HIS A 532 -44.15 28.01 -27.78
CA HIS A 532 -43.77 28.30 -29.18
C HIS A 532 -42.29 27.96 -29.44
N SER A 533 -42.05 27.41 -30.62
CA SER A 533 -40.71 27.26 -31.23
C SER A 533 -40.35 28.47 -32.07
N GLU A 534 -39.08 28.90 -32.05
CA GLU A 534 -38.41 29.36 -33.28
C GLU A 534 -36.87 29.30 -33.18
N SER A 535 -36.21 29.48 -34.32
CA SER A 535 -34.81 29.08 -34.58
C SER A 535 -33.81 30.24 -34.62
N GLY A 536 -32.53 29.93 -34.33
CA GLY A 536 -31.39 30.82 -34.62
C GLY A 536 -30.08 30.02 -34.76
N GLU A 537 -29.32 30.29 -35.83
CA GLU A 537 -28.10 29.55 -36.19
C GLU A 537 -26.80 30.26 -35.74
N VAL A 538 -25.77 29.46 -35.38
CA VAL A 538 -24.33 29.53 -35.83
C VAL A 538 -23.58 30.90 -35.79
N PRO A 539 -22.29 31.02 -35.36
CA PRO A 539 -21.20 30.02 -35.35
C PRO A 539 -20.38 29.89 -34.04
N PRO A 540 -19.38 28.97 -33.97
CA PRO A 540 -18.48 28.81 -32.83
C PRO A 540 -17.16 29.61 -32.93
N ALA A 541 -16.51 29.82 -31.78
CA ALA A 541 -15.11 30.23 -31.60
C ALA A 541 -14.66 29.86 -30.17
N ALA A 542 -13.38 29.67 -29.82
CA ALA A 542 -12.17 29.28 -30.55
C ALA A 542 -11.09 28.99 -29.48
N ASP A 543 -10.21 28.01 -29.67
CA ASP A 543 -9.21 27.62 -28.66
C ASP A 543 -8.04 28.62 -28.51
N PRO A 544 -7.51 28.83 -27.28
CA PRO A 544 -6.21 29.46 -27.06
C PRO A 544 -5.13 28.45 -26.62
N GLU A 545 -4.29 28.02 -27.56
CA GLU A 545 -3.00 27.32 -27.30
C GLU A 545 -1.82 28.33 -27.27
N PRO A 546 -0.63 27.96 -26.75
CA PRO A 546 0.10 28.85 -25.83
C PRO A 546 1.16 29.77 -26.45
N LEU A 547 1.42 30.88 -25.74
CA LEU A 547 2.49 31.83 -26.02
C LEU A 547 3.86 31.30 -25.55
N TRP A 548 4.75 31.06 -26.49
CA TRP A 548 6.20 30.96 -26.29
C TRP A 548 6.93 31.85 -27.31
N ALA A 549 8.26 32.01 -27.14
CA ALA A 549 9.16 32.82 -27.96
C ALA A 549 9.11 34.36 -27.84
N MET A 550 9.64 34.87 -26.73
CA MET A 550 10.66 35.93 -26.75
C MET A 550 11.78 35.56 -25.75
N GLY A 551 13.07 35.82 -25.99
CA GLY A 551 13.67 36.41 -27.19
C GLY A 551 14.92 37.23 -26.91
N PHE A 552 15.97 36.64 -26.34
CA PHE A 552 17.30 37.27 -26.19
C PHE A 552 18.42 36.26 -26.45
N GLY A 553 19.58 36.76 -26.88
CA GLY A 553 20.77 35.96 -27.21
C GLY A 553 22.05 36.75 -27.06
N ALA A 554 23.14 36.23 -27.64
CA ALA A 554 24.54 36.53 -27.32
C ALA A 554 25.00 36.00 -25.95
N ASP A 555 26.26 35.59 -25.75
CA ASP A 555 27.41 35.70 -26.65
C ASP A 555 28.25 34.40 -26.74
N VAL A 556 29.12 34.32 -27.75
CA VAL A 556 29.99 33.16 -28.01
C VAL A 556 31.44 33.46 -27.61
N ALA A 557 32.08 32.53 -26.89
CA ALA A 557 33.52 32.55 -26.64
C ALA A 557 34.10 31.14 -26.80
N GLU A 558 34.86 30.92 -27.88
CA GLU A 558 35.66 29.70 -28.08
C GLU A 558 36.95 29.76 -27.25
N VAL A 559 37.33 28.63 -26.63
CA VAL A 559 38.73 28.31 -26.34
C VAL A 559 38.94 26.84 -26.69
N GLY A 560 39.99 26.55 -27.46
CA GLY A 560 40.29 25.19 -27.92
C GLY A 560 40.77 24.26 -26.80
N GLY A 561 40.49 22.97 -26.94
CA GLY A 561 41.03 21.93 -26.05
C GLY A 561 42.42 21.43 -26.48
N VAL A 562 42.98 20.53 -25.67
CA VAL A 562 44.14 19.68 -26.02
C VAL A 562 43.89 18.27 -25.48
N THR A 563 44.25 17.27 -26.28
CA THR A 563 44.37 15.86 -25.89
C THR A 563 45.82 15.53 -25.56
N THR A 564 46.09 14.84 -24.46
CA THR A 564 47.38 14.16 -24.21
C THR A 564 47.16 12.83 -23.52
N ASP A 565 47.98 11.85 -23.90
CA ASP A 565 47.82 10.42 -23.61
C ASP A 565 48.16 9.96 -22.18
N SER A 566 47.98 8.66 -21.99
CA SER A 566 48.36 7.84 -20.84
C SER A 566 49.84 7.87 -20.46
N GLU A 567 50.13 7.61 -19.19
CA GLU A 567 51.32 6.81 -18.80
C GLU A 567 51.05 5.95 -17.55
N HIS A 568 51.92 4.96 -17.29
CA HIS A 568 51.86 4.02 -16.16
C HIS A 568 52.67 4.51 -14.95
N ASP A 569 52.26 4.14 -13.72
CA ASP A 569 53.13 3.33 -12.83
C ASP A 569 52.30 2.63 -11.70
N PRO A 570 52.62 1.38 -11.26
CA PRO A 570 51.91 0.70 -10.17
C PRO A 570 52.80 0.23 -8.99
N THR A 571 52.47 0.61 -7.75
CA THR A 571 53.19 0.15 -6.54
C THR A 571 52.31 -0.21 -5.33
N LEU A 572 52.14 -1.52 -5.10
CA LEU A 572 52.23 -2.31 -3.83
C LEU A 572 51.70 -1.79 -2.46
N PRO A 573 51.44 -2.65 -1.43
CA PRO A 573 51.31 -4.12 -1.39
C PRO A 573 50.00 -4.63 -0.69
N PRO A 574 49.71 -5.96 -0.69
CA PRO A 574 48.57 -6.54 0.03
C PRO A 574 48.91 -7.17 1.40
N GLY A 575 47.92 -7.17 2.31
CA GLY A 575 47.91 -7.89 3.60
C GLY A 575 46.80 -7.34 4.52
N VAL A 576 46.20 -8.07 5.46
CA VAL A 576 46.34 -9.49 5.89
C VAL A 576 44.92 -10.02 6.18
N ALA A 577 44.67 -11.32 6.01
CA ALA A 577 43.37 -11.93 6.29
C ALA A 577 43.21 -12.37 7.75
N PHE A 578 42.00 -12.19 8.30
CA PHE A 578 41.37 -13.04 9.33
C PHE A 578 39.85 -12.95 9.18
#